data_AF-A0A6J8AV47-F1
#
_entry.id   AF-A0A6J8AV47-F1
#
_cell.length_a   1.000
_cell.length_b   1.000
_cell.length_c   1.000
_cell.angle_alpha   90.00
_cell.angle_beta   90.00
_cell.angle_gamma   90.00
#
_symmetry.space_group_name_H-M   'P 1'
#
loop_
_entity.id
_entity.type
_entity.pdbx_description
1 polymer ?
#
loop_
_entity_poly.entity_id
_entity_poly.type
_entity_poly.pdbx_seq_one_letter_code
_entity_poly.pdbx_strand_id
1 'polypeptide(L)'
;MSSHKPVITQKRYKAGITSPFGDLPYLVTETTPLSQGQKKLSPPQNDVNYNSNSTTPVKIDRLGYWLKGYNIKMYNCLVNGFKYGFDVGFRGSVHHNTVDNLLSAKTKPDIVRQKIQNEINANRFVGPFDSKPFTEMQLSPLGLAEKKMPGTYRMIHHLSFPEGSSINDNIPQDKCNVQYASIHNAIELIKTVGRKSFCAKTDISSAFRIINIKESQYKLFGFMWEGKYYYDKNLQIGCSSSCQMF
;
A
#
# COMPACT_ATOMS: atom_id res chain seq x y z
N MET A 1 -21.44 14.40 -45.80
CA MET A 1 -20.83 13.21 -45.18
C MET A 1 -20.34 13.60 -43.78
N SER A 2 -21.13 13.32 -42.75
CA SER A 2 -20.85 13.70 -41.36
C SER A 2 -20.55 12.45 -40.55
N SER A 3 -19.38 12.40 -39.91
CA SER A 3 -18.88 11.27 -39.13
C SER A 3 -19.32 11.39 -37.67
N HIS A 4 -20.24 10.52 -37.25
CA HIS A 4 -20.62 10.38 -35.85
C HIS A 4 -19.54 9.59 -35.08
N LYS A 5 -18.90 10.24 -34.10
CA LYS A 5 -18.12 9.56 -33.05
C LYS A 5 -19.06 9.17 -31.90
N PRO A 6 -19.01 7.93 -31.38
CA PRO A 6 -19.84 7.55 -30.25
C PRO A 6 -19.33 8.19 -28.95
N VAL A 7 -20.24 8.82 -28.22
CA VAL A 7 -20.02 9.37 -26.88
C VAL A 7 -20.19 8.23 -25.86
N ILE A 8 -19.12 7.84 -25.17
CA ILE A 8 -19.18 6.87 -24.08
C ILE A 8 -19.49 7.61 -22.78
N THR A 9 -20.70 7.45 -22.26
CA THR A 9 -21.11 8.02 -20.96
C THR A 9 -20.73 7.06 -19.82
N GLN A 10 -19.85 7.50 -18.91
CA GLN A 10 -19.61 6.77 -17.65
C GLN A 10 -20.74 7.06 -16.66
N LYS A 11 -21.65 6.10 -16.43
CA LYS A 11 -22.58 6.15 -15.29
C LYS A 11 -21.91 5.56 -14.06
N ARG A 12 -21.80 6.36 -12.99
CA ARG A 12 -21.51 5.88 -11.63
C ARG A 12 -22.80 5.32 -11.05
N TYR A 13 -22.85 4.01 -10.78
CA TYR A 13 -23.91 3.42 -9.98
C TYR A 13 -23.48 3.41 -8.51
N LYS A 14 -24.26 4.07 -7.64
CA LYS A 14 -24.26 3.79 -6.20
C LYS A 14 -25.05 2.50 -6.00
N ALA A 15 -24.40 1.43 -5.56
CA ALA A 15 -25.09 0.19 -5.20
C ALA A 15 -25.89 0.43 -3.90
N GLY A 16 -27.20 0.63 -4.03
CA GLY A 16 -28.16 0.30 -2.99
C GLY A 16 -28.39 -1.21 -3.06
N ILE A 17 -28.25 -1.90 -1.93
CA ILE A 17 -28.49 -3.35 -1.85
C ILE A 17 -30.00 -3.55 -1.86
N THR A 18 -30.54 -4.00 -2.99
CA THR A 18 -31.86 -4.66 -3.05
C THR A 18 -31.66 -6.00 -3.75
N SER A 19 -31.90 -7.08 -3.01
CA SER A 19 -31.79 -8.48 -3.45
C SER A 19 -32.76 -8.77 -4.61
N PRO A 20 -32.34 -9.43 -5.71
CA PRO A 20 -33.20 -9.76 -6.84
C PRO A 20 -33.67 -11.22 -6.80
N PHE A 21 -34.00 -11.76 -5.63
CA PHE A 21 -34.63 -13.07 -5.52
C PHE A 21 -36.03 -12.93 -4.93
N GLY A 22 -37.01 -13.07 -5.82
CA GLY A 22 -38.41 -13.25 -5.47
C GLY A 22 -38.66 -14.60 -4.79
N ASP A 23 -39.78 -14.61 -4.07
CA ASP A 23 -40.28 -15.66 -3.20
C ASP A 23 -40.27 -17.07 -3.82
N LEU A 24 -39.93 -18.08 -3.01
CA LEU A 24 -40.46 -19.46 -2.99
C LEU A 24 -39.86 -20.21 -1.76
N PRO A 25 -40.53 -21.24 -1.22
CA PRO A 25 -41.03 -21.21 0.15
C PRO A 25 -40.19 -21.99 1.16
N TYR A 26 -40.37 -21.61 2.43
CA TYR A 26 -39.97 -22.33 3.63
C TYR A 26 -40.34 -23.82 3.55
N LEU A 27 -39.35 -24.71 3.70
CA LEU A 27 -39.57 -26.10 4.09
C LEU A 27 -39.08 -26.27 5.53
N VAL A 28 -40.07 -26.61 6.36
CA VAL A 28 -39.99 -26.92 7.77
C VAL A 28 -39.25 -28.24 7.96
N THR A 29 -38.53 -28.30 9.08
CA THR A 29 -37.69 -29.36 9.61
C THR A 29 -38.40 -30.70 9.79
N GLU A 30 -37.73 -31.81 9.47
CA GLU A 30 -37.88 -33.09 10.17
C GLU A 30 -36.51 -33.68 10.53
N THR A 31 -36.44 -34.22 11.75
CA THR A 31 -35.25 -34.78 12.41
C THR A 31 -35.32 -36.30 12.41
N THR A 32 -34.24 -36.99 12.00
CA THR A 32 -33.71 -38.19 12.70
C THR A 32 -32.30 -38.55 12.19
N PRO A 33 -31.41 -39.15 13.02
CA PRO A 33 -29.95 -39.11 12.87
C PRO A 33 -29.33 -40.44 12.40
N LEU A 34 -28.13 -40.40 11.80
CA LEU A 34 -27.19 -41.54 11.75
C LEU A 34 -25.72 -41.08 11.57
N SER A 35 -24.95 -41.36 12.62
CA SER A 35 -23.51 -41.70 12.77
C SER A 35 -22.40 -41.19 11.81
N GLN A 36 -21.40 -40.59 12.49
CA GLN A 36 -19.94 -40.75 12.37
C GLN A 36 -19.19 -40.14 11.17
N GLY A 37 -18.50 -39.03 11.48
CA GLY A 37 -17.03 -39.00 11.36
C GLY A 37 -16.43 -38.28 10.15
N GLN A 38 -16.32 -36.95 10.21
CA GLN A 38 -15.14 -36.21 9.73
C GLN A 38 -15.18 -34.76 10.24
N LYS A 39 -14.09 -34.34 10.90
CA LYS A 39 -13.95 -33.09 11.66
C LYS A 39 -14.24 -31.85 10.79
N LYS A 40 -15.29 -31.11 11.13
CA LYS A 40 -15.49 -29.73 10.68
C LYS A 40 -14.45 -28.86 11.41
N LEU A 41 -13.39 -28.44 10.72
CA LEU A 41 -12.48 -27.41 11.22
C LEU A 41 -13.25 -26.10 11.28
N SER A 42 -13.75 -25.76 12.47
CA SER A 42 -14.24 -24.43 12.79
C SER A 42 -13.08 -23.43 12.70
N PRO A 43 -13.32 -22.19 12.21
CA PRO A 43 -12.33 -21.12 12.28
C PRO A 43 -11.88 -20.94 13.73
N PRO A 44 -10.59 -20.69 14.01
CA PRO A 44 -10.16 -20.42 15.38
C PRO A 44 -10.92 -19.19 15.89
N GLN A 45 -11.54 -19.34 17.06
CA GLN A 45 -12.13 -18.25 17.80
C GLN A 45 -11.03 -17.27 18.19
N ASN A 46 -11.34 -15.99 18.01
CA ASN A 46 -10.45 -14.88 18.30
C ASN A 46 -10.08 -14.89 19.78
N ASP A 47 -8.80 -15.04 20.08
CA ASP A 47 -8.24 -14.55 21.32
C ASP A 47 -6.81 -14.01 21.12
N VAL A 48 -6.67 -12.76 21.55
CA VAL A 48 -5.49 -12.01 22.03
C VAL A 48 -4.61 -11.20 21.05
N ASN A 49 -4.70 -9.87 21.27
CA ASN A 49 -3.78 -8.76 21.00
C ASN A 49 -3.13 -8.63 19.61
N TYR A 50 -3.84 -7.97 18.71
CA TYR A 50 -3.18 -7.20 17.65
C TYR A 50 -2.44 -6.03 18.30
N ASN A 51 -1.11 -6.06 18.27
CA ASN A 51 -0.26 -4.88 18.47
C ASN A 51 -0.88 -3.71 17.68
N SER A 52 -1.37 -2.69 18.37
CA SER A 52 -2.12 -1.54 17.83
C SER A 52 -1.29 -0.60 16.94
N ASN A 53 -0.13 -1.06 16.46
CA ASN A 53 0.86 -0.26 15.74
C ASN A 53 0.91 -0.55 14.23
N SER A 54 0.11 -1.48 13.71
CA SER A 54 0.14 -1.80 12.27
C SER A 54 -0.75 -0.84 11.47
N THR A 55 -0.13 -0.07 10.56
CA THR A 55 -0.83 0.85 9.63
C THR A 55 -1.46 0.15 8.44
N THR A 56 -1.27 -1.17 8.30
CA THR A 56 -1.75 -1.91 7.13
C THR A 56 -3.21 -2.34 7.31
N PRO A 57 -4.08 -2.17 6.30
CA PRO A 57 -5.44 -2.71 6.31
C PRO A 57 -5.47 -4.24 6.13
N VAL A 58 -4.33 -4.89 5.87
CA VAL A 58 -4.25 -6.32 5.57
C VAL A 58 -4.47 -7.15 6.84
N LYS A 59 -5.48 -8.02 6.81
CA LYS A 59 -5.73 -9.02 7.87
C LYS A 59 -4.78 -10.20 7.68
N ILE A 60 -3.68 -10.21 8.42
CA ILE A 60 -2.56 -11.14 8.23
C ILE A 60 -3.01 -12.60 8.33
N ASP A 61 -3.88 -12.95 9.29
CA ASP A 61 -4.38 -14.33 9.44
C ASP A 61 -5.17 -14.79 8.21
N ARG A 62 -5.99 -13.89 7.64
CA ARG A 62 -6.73 -14.18 6.41
C ARG A 62 -5.80 -14.29 5.22
N LEU A 63 -4.81 -13.39 5.11
CA LEU A 63 -3.80 -13.46 4.07
C LEU A 63 -3.06 -14.81 4.12
N GLY A 64 -2.59 -15.22 5.29
CA GLY A 64 -1.92 -16.51 5.48
C GLY A 64 -2.82 -17.68 5.10
N TYR A 65 -4.10 -17.64 5.45
CA TYR A 65 -5.05 -18.67 5.02
C TYR A 65 -5.14 -18.78 3.48
N TRP A 66 -5.29 -17.65 2.78
CA TRP A 66 -5.42 -17.63 1.31
C TRP A 66 -4.13 -17.96 0.56
N LEU A 67 -2.96 -17.76 1.19
CA LEU A 67 -1.67 -18.11 0.60
C LEU A 67 -1.27 -19.57 0.80
N LYS A 68 -2.10 -20.41 1.42
CA LYS A 68 -1.82 -21.86 1.53
C LYS A 68 -1.71 -22.49 0.15
N GLY A 69 -0.66 -23.30 -0.05
CA GLY A 69 -0.38 -23.96 -1.34
C GLY A 69 0.45 -23.12 -2.32
N TYR A 70 0.68 -21.84 -2.03
CA TYR A 70 1.65 -21.03 -2.77
C TYR A 70 3.09 -21.33 -2.34
N ASN A 71 4.05 -20.84 -3.12
CA ASN A 71 5.47 -20.97 -2.82
C ASN A 71 5.79 -20.50 -1.39
N ILE A 72 6.44 -21.36 -0.60
CA ILE A 72 6.71 -21.11 0.83
C ILE A 72 7.58 -19.86 1.07
N LYS A 73 8.50 -19.53 0.16
CA LYS A 73 9.32 -18.32 0.27
C LYS A 73 8.46 -17.08 0.11
N MET A 74 7.53 -17.08 -0.86
CA MET A 74 6.58 -15.99 -1.07
C MET A 74 5.61 -15.84 0.11
N TYR A 75 5.07 -16.97 0.59
CA TYR A 75 4.23 -17.00 1.79
C TYR A 75 4.93 -16.33 2.97
N ASN A 76 6.16 -16.75 3.28
CA ASN A 76 6.93 -16.22 4.38
C ASN A 76 7.27 -14.75 4.17
N CYS A 77 7.62 -14.34 2.95
CA CYS A 77 7.89 -12.94 2.60
C CYS A 77 6.68 -12.05 2.91
N LEU A 78 5.49 -12.41 2.43
CA LEU A 78 4.29 -11.59 2.58
C LEU A 78 3.78 -11.58 4.02
N VAL A 79 3.66 -12.74 4.67
CA VAL A 79 3.15 -12.82 6.04
C VAL A 79 4.09 -12.13 7.02
N ASN A 80 5.40 -12.39 6.94
CA ASN A 80 6.36 -11.73 7.81
C ASN A 80 6.53 -10.26 7.48
N GLY A 81 6.45 -9.88 6.19
CA GLY A 81 6.51 -8.48 5.77
C GLY A 81 5.36 -7.66 6.32
N PHE A 82 4.11 -8.14 6.26
CA PHE A 82 2.98 -7.43 6.87
C PHE A 82 3.00 -7.46 8.41
N LYS A 83 3.63 -8.47 9.01
CA LYS A 83 3.72 -8.60 10.47
C LYS A 83 4.84 -7.75 11.10
N TYR A 84 6.00 -7.70 10.45
CA TYR A 84 7.23 -7.11 11.00
C TYR A 84 7.81 -5.98 10.15
N GLY A 85 7.16 -5.67 9.02
CA GLY A 85 7.61 -4.70 8.03
C GLY A 85 8.50 -5.32 6.94
N PHE A 86 8.48 -4.70 5.77
CA PHE A 86 9.23 -5.13 4.59
C PHE A 86 10.59 -4.43 4.53
N ASP A 87 11.63 -5.17 4.13
CA ASP A 87 12.96 -4.64 3.85
C ASP A 87 12.96 -3.98 2.46
N VAL A 88 13.27 -2.69 2.40
CA VAL A 88 13.30 -1.91 1.14
C VAL A 88 14.51 -2.20 0.25
N GLY A 89 15.45 -3.03 0.73
CA GLY A 89 16.63 -3.44 -0.03
C GLY A 89 17.83 -2.51 0.08
N PHE A 90 17.82 -1.49 0.96
CA PHE A 90 18.95 -0.58 1.15
C PHE A 90 20.21 -1.33 1.62
N ARG A 91 21.35 -1.09 0.97
CA ARG A 91 22.65 -1.72 1.27
C ARG A 91 23.78 -0.72 1.52
N GLY A 92 23.47 0.57 1.56
CA GLY A 92 24.43 1.63 1.87
C GLY A 92 24.65 1.85 3.36
N SER A 93 25.43 2.88 3.66
CA SER A 93 25.55 3.44 5.00
C SER A 93 24.61 4.63 5.15
N VAL A 94 24.03 4.80 6.33
CA VAL A 94 23.18 5.96 6.60
C VAL A 94 24.08 7.12 7.00
N HIS A 95 24.07 8.19 6.20
CA HIS A 95 24.88 9.36 6.48
C HIS A 95 24.05 10.43 7.17
N HIS A 96 24.66 11.09 8.16
CA HIS A 96 24.10 12.33 8.67
C HIS A 96 24.11 13.36 7.57
N ASN A 97 22.93 13.87 7.24
CA ASN A 97 22.81 15.03 6.38
C ASN A 97 21.93 16.09 7.04
N THR A 98 22.12 17.31 6.53
CA THR A 98 21.24 18.45 6.71
C THR A 98 20.76 18.81 5.33
N VAL A 99 19.45 18.92 5.16
CA VAL A 99 18.85 19.12 3.84
C VAL A 99 17.84 20.25 3.88
N ASP A 100 17.84 21.03 2.81
CA ASP A 100 16.88 22.10 2.60
C ASP A 100 15.72 21.58 1.76
N ASN A 101 14.48 21.89 2.18
CA ASN A 101 13.31 21.52 1.40
C ASN A 101 13.29 22.25 0.05
N LEU A 102 12.62 21.68 -0.95
CA LEU A 102 12.53 22.30 -2.27
C LEU A 102 11.69 23.58 -2.20
N LEU A 103 12.00 24.55 -3.09
CA LEU A 103 11.27 25.82 -3.18
C LEU A 103 9.75 25.61 -3.36
N SER A 104 9.34 24.56 -4.06
CA SER A 104 7.93 24.22 -4.26
C SER A 104 7.19 23.90 -2.95
N ALA A 105 7.88 23.34 -1.96
CA ALA A 105 7.32 23.13 -0.63
C ALA A 105 7.36 24.42 0.20
N LYS A 106 8.50 25.13 0.20
CA LYS A 106 8.67 26.37 0.98
C LYS A 106 7.65 27.46 0.60
N THR A 107 7.27 27.53 -0.67
CA THR A 107 6.31 28.53 -1.19
C THR A 107 4.85 28.22 -0.86
N LYS A 108 4.53 27.02 -0.37
CA LYS A 108 3.16 26.60 -0.04
C LYS A 108 3.12 25.83 1.30
N PRO A 109 3.54 26.47 2.40
CA PRO A 109 3.74 25.77 3.68
C PRO A 109 2.45 25.21 4.27
N ASP A 110 1.31 25.88 4.10
CA ASP A 110 0.01 25.40 4.59
C ASP A 110 -0.38 24.04 3.99
N ILE A 111 -0.09 23.84 2.70
CA ILE A 111 -0.38 22.59 1.99
C ILE A 111 0.50 21.46 2.53
N VAL A 112 1.77 21.76 2.82
CA VAL A 112 2.69 20.77 3.39
C VAL A 112 2.27 20.41 4.81
N ARG A 113 1.97 21.40 5.66
CA ARG A 113 1.45 21.17 7.03
C ARG A 113 0.20 20.30 7.02
N GLN A 114 -0.77 20.61 6.16
CA GLN A 114 -1.99 19.82 6.04
C GLN A 114 -1.68 18.37 5.61
N LYS A 115 -0.76 18.16 4.68
CA LYS A 115 -0.39 16.82 4.21
C LYS A 115 0.33 16.02 5.29
N ILE A 116 1.28 16.62 6.00
CA ILE A 116 1.96 15.98 7.13
C ILE A 116 0.92 15.58 8.18
N GLN A 117 0.00 16.48 8.54
CA GLN A 117 -1.04 16.19 9.53
C GLN A 117 -1.94 15.01 9.09
N ASN A 118 -2.31 14.96 7.81
CA ASN A 118 -3.11 13.84 7.29
C ASN A 118 -2.37 12.49 7.39
N GLU A 119 -1.05 12.47 7.15
CA GLU A 119 -0.24 11.26 7.26
C GLU A 119 -0.02 10.84 8.72
N ILE A 120 0.13 11.81 9.64
CA ILE A 120 0.17 11.56 11.09
C ILE A 120 -1.17 10.99 11.59
N ASN A 121 -2.29 11.60 11.20
CA ASN A 121 -3.63 11.11 11.58
C ASN A 121 -3.90 9.70 11.08
N ALA A 122 -3.29 9.32 9.95
CA ALA A 122 -3.35 7.97 9.42
C ALA A 122 -2.28 7.02 10.02
N ASN A 123 -1.58 7.46 11.06
CA ASN A 123 -0.51 6.75 11.77
C ASN A 123 0.68 6.35 10.88
N ARG A 124 0.87 6.97 9.71
CA ARG A 124 1.95 6.62 8.77
C ARG A 124 3.23 7.41 9.07
N PHE A 125 3.09 8.70 9.36
CA PHE A 125 4.19 9.54 9.81
C PHE A 125 4.26 9.56 11.32
N VAL A 126 5.48 9.66 11.86
CA VAL A 126 5.72 9.84 13.29
C VAL A 126 6.54 11.11 13.50
N GLY A 127 6.12 11.90 14.48
CA GLY A 127 6.62 13.24 14.80
C GLY A 127 5.45 14.16 15.17
N PRO A 128 5.69 15.47 15.34
CA PRO A 128 6.98 16.15 15.28
C PRO A 128 7.90 15.77 16.44
N PHE A 129 9.21 15.70 16.17
CA PHE A 129 10.26 15.61 17.19
C PHE A 129 11.12 16.89 17.21
N ASP A 130 11.55 17.29 18.40
CA ASP A 130 12.46 18.44 18.58
C ASP A 130 13.90 18.14 18.16
N SER A 131 14.29 16.86 18.22
CA SER A 131 15.58 16.34 17.79
C SER A 131 15.39 15.09 16.95
N LYS A 132 16.45 14.63 16.27
CA LYS A 132 16.40 13.41 15.47
C LYS A 132 16.08 12.21 16.39
N PRO A 133 15.00 11.44 16.14
CA PRO A 133 14.63 10.28 16.96
C PRO A 133 15.59 9.10 16.80
N PHE A 134 16.42 9.10 15.76
CA PHE A 134 17.47 8.11 15.53
C PHE A 134 18.81 8.82 15.39
N THR A 135 19.86 8.24 15.96
CA THR A 135 21.23 8.78 15.83
C THR A 135 21.58 8.96 14.36
N GLU A 136 21.56 7.89 13.57
CA GLU A 136 21.88 7.91 12.14
C GLU A 136 20.62 8.04 11.29
N MET A 137 19.99 9.22 11.27
CA MET A 137 18.81 9.47 10.45
C MET A 137 19.19 10.23 9.18
N GLN A 138 18.82 9.66 8.03
CA GLN A 138 18.94 10.34 6.74
C GLN A 138 17.67 11.14 6.46
N LEU A 139 17.87 12.40 6.07
CA LEU A 139 16.82 13.34 5.75
C LEU A 139 16.70 13.47 4.23
N SER A 140 15.47 13.37 3.73
CA SER A 140 15.15 13.68 2.34
C SER A 140 14.35 14.98 2.26
N PRO A 141 14.71 15.92 1.37
CA PRO A 141 13.93 17.13 1.12
C PRO A 141 12.47 16.83 0.78
N LEU A 142 11.57 17.63 1.33
CA LEU A 142 10.19 17.68 0.87
C LEU A 142 10.03 18.62 -0.33
N GLY A 143 9.17 18.21 -1.25
CA GLY A 143 8.74 18.99 -2.40
C GLY A 143 7.23 18.89 -2.60
N LEU A 144 6.69 19.78 -3.44
CA LEU A 144 5.34 19.66 -3.96
C LEU A 144 5.36 19.58 -5.49
N ALA A 145 4.53 18.69 -6.04
CA ALA A 145 4.20 18.66 -7.46
C ALA A 145 2.70 18.79 -7.65
N GLU A 146 2.29 19.58 -8.63
CA GLU A 146 0.88 19.73 -9.00
C GLU A 146 0.34 18.46 -9.66
N LYS A 147 -0.89 18.10 -9.34
CA LYS A 147 -1.62 17.05 -10.03
C LYS A 147 -2.34 17.66 -11.24
N LYS A 148 -2.89 16.79 -12.09
CA LYS A 148 -3.71 17.19 -13.24
C LYS A 148 -4.88 18.11 -12.90
N MET A 149 -5.43 18.00 -11.69
CA MET A 149 -6.45 18.94 -11.21
C MET A 149 -5.76 20.14 -10.57
N PRO A 150 -5.97 21.36 -11.09
CA PRO A 150 -5.38 22.58 -10.54
C PRO A 150 -5.65 22.74 -9.04
N GLY A 151 -4.66 23.27 -8.31
CA GLY A 151 -4.76 23.48 -6.86
C GLY A 151 -4.63 22.20 -6.02
N THR A 152 -4.45 21.03 -6.63
CA THR A 152 -4.18 19.79 -5.88
C THR A 152 -2.73 19.35 -6.03
N TYR A 153 -2.09 19.03 -4.91
CA TYR A 153 -0.65 18.76 -4.86
C TYR A 153 -0.37 17.33 -4.40
N ARG A 154 0.77 16.77 -4.85
CA ARG A 154 1.44 15.61 -4.26
C ARG A 154 2.65 16.08 -3.49
N MET A 155 2.81 15.57 -2.28
CA MET A 155 4.05 15.72 -1.53
C MET A 155 5.06 14.72 -2.07
N ILE A 156 6.25 15.22 -2.35
CA ILE A 156 7.39 14.45 -2.84
C ILE A 156 8.39 14.35 -1.70
N HIS A 157 8.85 13.14 -1.42
CA HIS A 157 10.06 12.91 -0.65
C HIS A 157 11.18 12.68 -1.65
N HIS A 158 12.19 13.54 -1.67
CA HIS A 158 13.25 13.47 -2.65
C HIS A 158 14.27 12.37 -2.29
N LEU A 159 13.87 11.11 -2.44
CA LEU A 159 14.67 9.93 -2.08
C LEU A 159 15.90 9.69 -2.98
N SER A 160 16.03 10.44 -4.08
CA SER A 160 17.23 10.50 -4.92
C SER A 160 18.18 11.64 -4.53
N PHE A 161 18.02 12.24 -3.35
CA PHE A 161 18.91 13.28 -2.83
C PHE A 161 19.68 12.81 -1.58
N PRO A 162 20.94 13.23 -1.41
CA PRO A 162 21.80 13.85 -2.42
C PRO A 162 22.22 12.83 -3.47
N GLU A 163 22.44 13.27 -4.71
CA GLU A 163 22.88 12.39 -5.79
C GLU A 163 24.20 11.68 -5.43
N GLY A 164 24.27 10.38 -5.70
CA GLY A 164 25.44 9.53 -5.41
C GLY A 164 25.50 8.97 -3.99
N SER A 165 24.64 9.42 -3.07
CA SER A 165 24.55 8.87 -1.70
C SER A 165 23.12 8.89 -1.15
N SER A 166 22.13 8.95 -2.04
CA SER A 166 20.72 8.95 -1.67
C SER A 166 20.24 7.57 -1.25
N ILE A 167 18.99 7.50 -0.76
CA ILE A 167 18.36 6.20 -0.46
C ILE A 167 18.28 5.35 -1.73
N ASN A 168 17.87 5.95 -2.85
CA ASN A 168 17.70 5.24 -4.10
C ASN A 168 19.04 4.76 -4.70
N ASP A 169 20.13 5.51 -4.55
CA ASP A 169 21.47 5.12 -5.05
C ASP A 169 22.00 3.88 -4.34
N ASN A 170 21.52 3.63 -3.13
CA ASN A 170 21.96 2.55 -2.26
C ASN A 170 20.98 1.36 -2.23
N ILE A 171 19.99 1.34 -3.12
CA ILE A 171 19.12 0.19 -3.34
C ILE A 171 19.59 -0.52 -4.62
N PRO A 172 20.00 -1.81 -4.53
CA PRO A 172 20.47 -2.58 -5.68
C PRO A 172 19.44 -2.67 -6.81
N GLN A 173 19.93 -2.69 -8.06
CA GLN A 173 19.08 -2.69 -9.25
C GLN A 173 18.17 -3.93 -9.35
N ASP A 174 18.59 -5.09 -8.82
CA ASP A 174 17.77 -6.30 -8.75
C ASP A 174 16.52 -6.11 -7.86
N LYS A 175 16.53 -5.10 -6.99
CA LYS A 175 15.38 -4.70 -6.16
C LYS A 175 14.45 -3.66 -6.81
N CYS A 176 14.85 -3.15 -7.98
CA CYS A 176 14.13 -2.09 -8.68
C CYS A 176 13.43 -2.60 -9.95
N ASN A 177 13.84 -3.76 -10.48
CA ASN A 177 13.31 -4.29 -11.73
C ASN A 177 11.91 -4.89 -11.55
N VAL A 178 10.97 -4.43 -12.38
CA VAL A 178 9.57 -4.88 -12.38
C VAL A 178 9.18 -5.33 -13.78
N GLN A 179 8.60 -6.52 -13.89
CA GLN A 179 7.96 -6.99 -15.11
C GLN A 179 6.45 -6.86 -14.96
N TYR A 180 5.85 -5.98 -15.76
CA TYR A 180 4.40 -5.79 -15.77
C TYR A 180 3.72 -6.80 -16.68
N ALA A 181 2.56 -7.31 -16.25
CA ALA A 181 1.68 -8.06 -17.12
C ALA A 181 1.15 -7.15 -18.23
N SER A 182 1.11 -7.66 -19.46
CA SER A 182 0.56 -6.93 -20.60
C SER A 182 -0.97 -7.01 -20.66
N ILE A 183 -1.60 -6.10 -21.41
CA ILE A 183 -3.04 -6.21 -21.73
C ILE A 183 -3.33 -7.53 -22.46
N HIS A 184 -2.40 -8.00 -23.30
CA HIS A 184 -2.55 -9.27 -24.00
C HIS A 184 -2.64 -10.44 -23.01
N ASN A 185 -1.79 -10.46 -21.98
CA ASN A 185 -1.84 -11.48 -20.93
C ASN A 185 -3.23 -11.50 -20.25
N ALA A 186 -3.79 -10.31 -19.97
CA ALA A 186 -5.12 -10.20 -19.39
C ALA A 186 -6.23 -10.70 -20.34
N ILE A 187 -6.13 -10.39 -21.64
CA ILE A 187 -7.08 -10.87 -22.65
C ILE A 187 -7.05 -12.40 -22.74
N GLU A 188 -5.86 -13.00 -22.79
CA GLU A 188 -5.72 -14.45 -22.83
C GLU A 188 -6.30 -15.11 -21.58
N LEU A 189 -6.05 -14.56 -20.38
CA LEU A 189 -6.68 -15.03 -19.15
C LEU A 189 -8.22 -14.93 -19.18
N ILE A 190 -8.78 -13.87 -19.76
CA ILE A 190 -10.25 -13.73 -19.88
C ILE A 190 -10.82 -14.78 -20.84
N LYS A 191 -10.11 -15.03 -21.95
CA LYS A 191 -10.52 -16.05 -22.94
C LYS A 191 -10.57 -17.46 -22.34
N THR A 192 -9.67 -17.81 -21.42
CA THR A 192 -9.64 -19.16 -20.81
C THR A 192 -10.81 -19.42 -19.87
N VAL A 193 -11.39 -18.39 -19.24
CA VAL A 193 -12.58 -18.54 -18.38
C VAL A 193 -13.84 -18.86 -19.22
N GLY A 194 -13.88 -18.38 -20.46
CA GLY A 194 -14.93 -18.72 -21.42
C GLY A 194 -16.18 -17.83 -21.39
N ARG A 195 -17.18 -18.22 -22.19
CA ARG A 195 -18.43 -17.46 -22.36
C ARG A 195 -19.30 -17.51 -21.10
N LYS A 196 -20.11 -16.47 -20.88
CA LYS A 196 -20.98 -16.28 -19.70
C LYS A 196 -20.22 -16.11 -18.38
N SER A 197 -18.94 -15.77 -18.45
CA SER A 197 -18.14 -15.41 -17.27
C SER A 197 -18.51 -14.03 -16.75
N PHE A 198 -18.36 -13.84 -15.43
CA PHE A 198 -18.49 -12.54 -14.78
C PHE A 198 -17.11 -11.91 -14.61
N CYS A 199 -17.01 -10.59 -14.79
CA CYS A 199 -15.78 -9.84 -14.61
C CYS A 199 -15.98 -8.76 -13.54
N ALA A 200 -15.03 -8.68 -12.60
CA ALA A 200 -14.93 -7.61 -11.63
C ALA A 200 -13.53 -6.97 -11.70
N LYS A 201 -13.48 -5.65 -11.56
CA LYS A 201 -12.23 -4.89 -11.48
C LYS A 201 -12.19 -4.15 -10.15
N THR A 202 -11.09 -4.30 -9.43
CA THR A 202 -10.80 -3.54 -8.21
C THR A 202 -9.55 -2.70 -8.42
N ASP A 203 -9.57 -1.48 -7.89
CA ASP A 203 -8.41 -0.58 -7.85
C ASP A 203 -8.06 -0.31 -6.38
N ILE A 204 -6.77 -0.38 -6.05
CA ILE A 204 -6.30 -0.19 -4.66
C ILE A 204 -5.84 1.26 -4.50
N SER A 205 -6.60 2.04 -3.74
CA SER A 205 -6.22 3.41 -3.40
C SER A 205 -4.99 3.43 -2.50
N SER A 206 -4.03 4.29 -2.82
CA SER A 206 -2.80 4.47 -2.01
C SER A 206 -2.04 3.17 -1.76
N ALA A 207 -1.98 2.30 -2.77
CA ALA A 207 -1.35 0.99 -2.75
C ALA A 207 -0.05 0.87 -1.91
N PHE A 208 0.95 1.73 -2.15
CA PHE A 208 2.21 1.66 -1.41
C PHE A 208 2.06 1.92 0.08
N ARG A 209 1.06 2.72 0.50
CA ARG A 209 0.79 2.99 1.92
C ARG A 209 0.26 1.78 2.68
N ILE A 210 -0.10 0.69 2.01
CA ILE A 210 -0.47 -0.59 2.63
C ILE A 210 0.77 -1.35 3.12
N ILE A 211 1.93 -1.09 2.51
CA ILE A 211 3.17 -1.80 2.78
C ILE A 211 3.90 -1.05 3.89
N ASN A 212 4.09 -1.73 5.03
CA ASN A 212 4.86 -1.20 6.16
C ASN A 212 6.35 -1.43 5.91
N ILE A 213 7.17 -0.48 6.29
CA ILE A 213 8.63 -0.61 6.23
C ILE A 213 9.09 -1.31 7.52
N LYS A 214 10.16 -2.09 7.42
CA LYS A 214 10.79 -2.71 8.59
C LYS A 214 11.28 -1.63 9.55
N GLU A 215 11.01 -1.79 10.84
CA GLU A 215 11.33 -0.79 11.87
C GLU A 215 12.80 -0.35 11.88
N SER A 216 13.72 -1.30 11.68
CA SER A 216 15.15 -1.02 11.59
C SER A 216 15.54 -0.07 10.43
N GLN A 217 14.63 0.18 9.49
CA GLN A 217 14.81 1.04 8.32
C GLN A 217 14.04 2.36 8.39
N TYR A 218 13.28 2.64 9.47
CA TYR A 218 12.61 3.94 9.62
C TYR A 218 13.58 5.12 9.56
N LYS A 219 14.82 4.93 10.03
CA LYS A 219 15.89 5.93 9.95
C LYS A 219 16.27 6.38 8.53
N LEU A 220 15.89 5.60 7.51
CA LEU A 220 16.12 5.92 6.09
C LEU A 220 15.09 6.89 5.52
N PHE A 221 13.90 6.95 6.12
CA PHE A 221 12.75 7.69 5.58
C PHE A 221 12.45 8.94 6.41
N GLY A 222 13.51 9.63 6.82
CA GLY A 222 13.44 10.85 7.59
C GLY A 222 13.21 12.08 6.73
N PHE A 223 12.55 13.08 7.30
CA PHE A 223 12.47 14.42 6.73
C PHE A 223 12.33 15.47 7.84
N MET A 224 12.58 16.73 7.48
CA MET A 224 12.45 17.86 8.39
C MET A 224 11.47 18.88 7.82
N TRP A 225 10.60 19.40 8.67
CA TRP A 225 9.68 20.48 8.31
C TRP A 225 9.60 21.49 9.46
N GLU A 226 9.83 22.78 9.15
CA GLU A 226 9.75 23.90 10.12
C GLU A 226 10.56 23.63 11.42
N GLY A 227 11.77 23.08 11.26
CA GLY A 227 12.67 22.79 12.39
C GLY A 227 12.29 21.55 13.22
N LYS A 228 11.26 20.81 12.83
CA LYS A 228 10.86 19.54 13.47
C LYS A 228 11.21 18.34 12.60
N TYR A 229 11.55 17.24 13.24
CA TYR A 229 11.89 15.98 12.58
C TYR A 229 10.71 15.02 12.54
N TYR A 230 10.65 14.24 11.47
CA TYR A 230 9.62 13.24 11.23
C TYR A 230 10.21 12.04 10.47
N TYR A 231 9.57 10.88 10.58
CA TYR A 231 9.86 9.74 9.71
C TYR A 231 8.58 9.06 9.21
N ASP A 232 8.68 8.43 8.03
CA ASP A 232 7.62 7.63 7.42
C ASP A 232 7.81 6.13 7.76
N LYS A 233 6.73 5.47 8.18
CA LYS A 233 6.71 4.03 8.47
C LYS A 233 6.24 3.18 7.29
N ASN A 234 5.77 3.81 6.21
CA ASN A 234 5.15 3.13 5.08
C ASN A 234 5.90 3.39 3.78
N LEU A 235 5.82 2.43 2.86
CA LEU A 235 6.42 2.57 1.54
C LEU A 235 5.84 3.80 0.83
N GLN A 236 6.70 4.53 0.14
CA GLN A 236 6.35 5.81 -0.47
C GLN A 236 6.68 5.85 -1.95
N ILE A 237 5.87 6.62 -2.69
CA ILE A 237 6.17 6.94 -4.09
C ILE A 237 7.55 7.60 -4.16
N GLY A 238 8.37 7.15 -5.09
CA GLY A 238 9.72 7.66 -5.31
C GLY A 238 10.83 6.82 -4.67
N CYS A 239 10.51 5.80 -3.86
CA CYS A 239 11.50 4.78 -3.48
C CYS A 239 11.68 3.80 -4.64
N SER A 240 12.92 3.54 -5.05
CA SER A 240 13.24 2.75 -6.25
C SER A 240 12.73 1.31 -6.20
N SER A 241 12.66 0.71 -5.01
CA SER A 241 12.12 -0.64 -4.81
C SER A 241 10.58 -0.70 -4.72
N SER A 242 9.89 0.45 -4.68
CA SER A 242 8.44 0.47 -4.39
C SER A 242 7.61 -0.36 -5.35
N CYS A 243 7.90 -0.24 -6.64
CA CYS A 243 7.13 -0.91 -7.67
C CYS A 243 7.38 -2.42 -7.69
N GLN A 244 8.56 -2.89 -7.27
CA GLN A 244 8.84 -4.32 -7.20
C GLN A 244 8.22 -4.96 -5.96
N MET A 245 8.19 -4.21 -4.85
CA MET A 245 7.61 -4.68 -3.60
C MET A 245 6.08 -4.79 -3.64
N PHE A 246 5.42 -4.04 -4.52
CA PHE A 246 3.96 -4.06 -4.70
C PHE A 246 3.53 -5.05 -5.78
#